data_AF-A0A382FE40-F1
#
_entry.id   AF-A0A382FE40-F1
#
_cell.length_a   1.000
_cell.length_b   1.000
_cell.length_c   1.000
_cell.angle_alpha   90.00
_cell.angle_beta   90.00
_cell.angle_gamma   90.00
#
_symmetry.space_group_name_H-M   'P 1'
#
loop_
_entity.id
_entity.type
_entity.pdbx_description
1 polymer ?
#
loop_
_entity_poly.entity_id
_entity_poly.type
_entity_poly.pdbx_seq_one_letter_code
_entity_poly.pdbx_strand_id
1 'polypeptide(L)'
;MGEKIYSRLKRASKLNDNNENVRKIDILIKASQNKKATAKDASGKILQYKIYLNIDVKIKDYLTEDEILNETYSSSFTYKIQNQYSDTLKLEERSINQLVDKTYQQILIKLSENITTK
;
A
#
# COMPACT_ATOMS: atom_id res chain seq x y z
N MET A 1 5.32 -0.48 5.56
CA MET A 1 4.17 -0.53 4.64
C MET A 1 4.55 -0.98 3.24
N GLY A 2 5.60 -0.41 2.61
CA GLY A 2 6.08 -0.86 1.29
C GLY A 2 6.36 -2.37 1.22
N GLU A 3 6.98 -2.95 2.25
CA GLU A 3 7.18 -4.40 2.36
C GLU A 3 5.88 -5.22 2.36
N LYS A 4 4.81 -4.72 3.01
CA LYS A 4 3.49 -5.39 2.99
C LYS A 4 2.86 -5.36 1.60
N ILE A 5 3.07 -4.29 0.83
CA ILE A 5 2.62 -4.20 -0.56
C ILE A 5 3.44 -5.17 -1.41
N TYR A 6 4.76 -5.13 -1.29
CA TYR A 6 5.68 -6.02 -2.00
C TYR A 6 5.38 -7.50 -1.74
N SER A 7 5.14 -7.89 -0.49
CA SER A 7 4.83 -9.29 -0.15
C SER A 7 3.52 -9.77 -0.77
N ARG A 8 2.51 -8.89 -0.88
CA ARG A 8 1.26 -9.18 -1.59
C ARG A 8 1.48 -9.33 -3.10
N LEU A 9 2.24 -8.43 -3.72
CA LEU A 9 2.62 -8.54 -5.14
C LEU A 9 3.41 -9.82 -5.42
N LYS A 10 4.41 -10.13 -4.59
CA LYS A 10 5.22 -11.35 -4.69
C LYS A 10 4.38 -12.61 -4.47
N ARG A 11 3.38 -12.57 -3.59
CA ARG A 11 2.45 -13.69 -3.43
C ARG A 11 1.58 -13.88 -4.67
N ALA A 12 1.14 -12.78 -5.30
CA ALA A 12 0.36 -12.83 -6.53
C ALA A 12 1.19 -13.37 -7.72
N SER A 13 2.49 -13.05 -7.80
CA SER A 13 3.36 -13.53 -8.89
C SER A 13 3.59 -15.05 -8.85
N LYS A 14 3.65 -15.65 -7.65
CA LYS A 14 3.90 -17.09 -7.45
C LYS A 14 2.87 -18.03 -8.09
N LEU A 15 1.74 -17.50 -8.57
CA LEU A 15 0.71 -18.31 -9.22
C LEU A 15 1.17 -18.89 -10.58
N ASN A 16 2.24 -18.35 -11.19
CA ASN A 16 2.69 -18.71 -12.54
C ASN A 16 4.19 -19.06 -12.64
N ASP A 17 4.87 -19.41 -11.55
CA ASP A 17 6.35 -19.61 -11.52
C ASP A 17 6.88 -20.67 -12.52
N ASN A 18 6.03 -21.56 -13.05
CA ASN A 18 6.41 -22.64 -13.98
C ASN A 18 6.12 -22.33 -15.46
N ASN A 19 5.72 -21.10 -15.81
CA ASN A 19 5.37 -20.76 -17.18
C ASN A 19 6.52 -19.97 -17.86
N GLU A 20 7.00 -20.48 -19.00
CA GLU A 20 8.11 -19.86 -19.75
C GLU A 20 7.74 -18.49 -20.34
N ASN A 21 6.44 -18.20 -20.48
CA ASN A 21 5.92 -16.94 -21.03
C ASN A 21 5.66 -15.85 -19.95
N VAL A 22 6.44 -15.82 -18.86
CA VAL A 22 6.30 -14.81 -17.80
C VAL A 22 7.21 -13.62 -18.06
N ARG A 23 6.61 -12.42 -18.09
CA ARG A 23 7.35 -11.15 -18.12
C ARG A 23 7.95 -10.86 -16.74
N LYS A 24 9.28 -10.73 -16.68
CA LYS A 24 10.00 -10.35 -15.46
C LYS A 24 10.03 -8.83 -15.34
N ILE A 25 9.73 -8.32 -14.15
CA ILE A 25 9.70 -6.89 -13.86
C ILE A 25 10.46 -6.59 -12.58
N ASP A 26 11.11 -5.43 -12.56
CA ASP A 26 11.69 -4.85 -11.36
C ASP A 26 10.71 -3.89 -10.71
N ILE A 27 10.57 -3.97 -9.39
CA ILE A 27 9.63 -3.14 -8.62
C ILE A 27 10.38 -2.45 -7.48
N LEU A 28 10.38 -1.12 -7.50
CA LEU A 28 10.81 -0.27 -6.41
C LEU A 28 9.59 0.36 -5.74
N ILE A 29 9.44 0.16 -4.43
CA ILE A 29 8.36 0.73 -3.63
C ILE A 29 8.98 1.56 -2.50
N LYS A 30 8.74 2.87 -2.52
CA LYS A 30 9.06 3.76 -1.41
C LYS A 30 7.77 4.06 -0.66
N ALA A 31 7.81 3.98 0.67
CA ALA A 31 6.64 4.17 1.49
C ALA A 31 6.93 5.14 2.63
N SER A 32 6.08 6.15 2.80
CA SER A 32 6.08 7.03 3.96
C SER A 32 4.72 6.99 4.65
N GLN A 33 4.76 7.00 5.99
CA GLN A 33 3.57 6.96 6.82
C GLN A 33 3.61 8.12 7.81
N ASN A 34 2.45 8.71 8.07
CA ASN A 34 2.27 9.69 9.12
C ASN A 34 1.00 9.40 9.92
N LYS A 35 1.01 9.60 11.23
CA LYS A 35 -0.16 9.48 12.09
C LYS A 35 -0.37 10.80 12.84
N LYS A 36 -1.57 11.36 12.76
CA LYS A 36 -1.91 12.62 13.42
C LYS A 36 -3.23 12.50 14.19
N ALA A 37 -3.27 13.10 15.39
CA ALA A 37 -4.52 13.26 16.13
C ALA A 37 -5.42 14.26 15.39
N THR A 38 -6.70 13.93 15.22
CA THR A 38 -7.66 14.77 14.49
C THR A 38 -8.81 15.26 15.35
N ALA A 39 -9.01 14.67 16.52
CA ALA A 39 -10.02 15.10 17.48
C ALA A 39 -9.54 14.88 18.92
N LYS A 40 -9.92 15.80 19.81
CA LYS A 40 -9.69 15.73 21.26
C LYS A 40 -10.97 16.08 22.00
N ASP A 41 -11.12 15.61 23.23
CA ASP A 41 -12.17 16.07 24.13
C ASP A 41 -11.78 17.40 24.83
N ALA A 42 -12.69 17.92 25.66
CA ALA A 42 -12.48 19.17 26.40
C ALA A 42 -11.30 19.12 27.38
N SER A 43 -10.88 17.91 27.82
CA SER A 43 -9.69 17.72 28.67
C SER A 43 -8.39 17.61 27.88
N GLY A 44 -8.47 17.61 26.54
CA GLY A 44 -7.32 17.45 25.65
C GLY A 44 -6.96 15.99 25.35
N LYS A 45 -7.73 15.02 25.84
CA LYS A 45 -7.54 13.59 25.53
C LYS A 45 -7.88 13.35 24.07
N ILE A 46 -7.02 12.62 23.37
CA ILE A 46 -7.20 12.30 21.95
C ILE A 46 -8.37 11.32 21.80
N LEU A 47 -9.25 11.58 20.83
CA LEU A 47 -10.40 10.75 20.51
C LEU A 47 -10.25 10.02 19.17
N GLN A 48 -9.44 10.58 18.27
CA GLN A 48 -9.34 10.09 16.90
C GLN A 48 -7.95 10.35 16.32
N TYR A 49 -7.47 9.37 15.55
CA TYR A 49 -6.27 9.49 14.74
C TYR A 49 -6.60 9.32 13.26
N LYS A 50 -5.79 9.98 12.43
CA LYS A 50 -5.74 9.77 10.98
C LYS A 50 -4.34 9.32 10.58
N ILE A 51 -4.27 8.20 9.87
CA ILE A 51 -3.06 7.69 9.25
C ILE A 51 -3.05 8.13 7.80
N TYR A 52 -1.93 8.67 7.36
CA TYR A 52 -1.63 9.02 5.99
C TYR A 52 -0.57 8.06 5.48
N LEU A 53 -0.74 7.60 4.25
CA LEU A 53 0.19 6.71 3.56
C LEU A 53 0.45 7.27 2.18
N ASN A 54 1.72 7.58 1.89
CA ASN A 54 2.18 7.92 0.56
C ASN A 54 3.14 6.82 0.08
N ILE A 55 2.89 6.33 -1.14
CA ILE A 55 3.66 5.27 -1.76
C ILE A 55 4.11 5.74 -3.14
N ASP A 56 5.42 5.73 -3.37
CA ASP A 56 5.96 5.91 -4.71
C ASP A 56 6.31 4.53 -5.26
N VAL A 57 5.80 4.21 -6.45
CA VAL A 57 6.03 2.92 -7.11
C VAL A 57 6.67 3.17 -8.46
N LYS A 58 7.81 2.53 -8.69
CA LYS A 58 8.43 2.45 -10.00
C LYS A 58 8.56 0.98 -10.42
N ILE A 59 8.04 0.67 -11.62
CA ILE A 59 8.10 -0.66 -12.22
C ILE A 59 8.77 -0.54 -13.59
N LYS A 60 9.72 -1.43 -13.85
CA LYS A 60 10.42 -1.54 -15.12
C LYS A 60 10.40 -2.96 -15.65
N ASP A 61 10.53 -3.11 -16.96
CA ASP A 61 10.90 -4.37 -17.56
C ASP A 61 12.32 -4.78 -17.10
N TYR A 62 12.50 -6.02 -16.66
CA TYR A 62 13.80 -6.48 -16.15
C TYR A 62 14.89 -6.55 -17.22
N LEU A 63 14.52 -6.83 -18.49
CA LEU A 63 15.47 -7.02 -19.57
C LEU A 63 15.76 -5.72 -20.32
N THR A 64 14.72 -4.96 -20.64
CA THR A 64 14.87 -3.73 -21.45
C THR A 64 15.05 -2.48 -20.61
N GLU A 65 14.81 -2.57 -19.30
CA GLU A 65 14.72 -1.43 -18.36
C GLU A 65 13.62 -0.41 -18.67
N ASP A 66 12.75 -0.70 -19.64
CA ASP A 66 11.66 0.18 -20.05
C ASP A 66 10.72 0.44 -18.87
N GLU A 67 10.34 1.70 -18.70
CA GLU A 67 9.36 2.06 -17.68
C GLU A 67 7.99 1.49 -18.04
N ILE A 68 7.40 0.79 -17.08
CA ILE A 68 6.04 0.23 -17.12
C ILE A 68 5.11 1.05 -16.23
N LEU A 69 5.58 1.49 -15.05
CA LEU A 69 4.80 2.30 -14.11
C LEU A 69 5.72 3.23 -13.31
N ASN A 70 5.29 4.46 -13.10
CA ASN A 70 5.96 5.41 -12.21
C ASN A 70 4.91 6.35 -11.62
N GLU A 71 4.38 5.98 -10.46
CA GLU A 71 3.18 6.59 -9.89
C GLU A 71 3.33 6.83 -8.39
N THR A 72 2.60 7.83 -7.90
CA THR A 72 2.51 8.16 -6.47
C THR A 72 1.08 7.95 -5.98
N TYR A 73 0.91 7.11 -4.97
CA TYR A 73 -0.37 6.82 -4.33
C TYR A 73 -0.43 7.49 -2.97
N SER A 74 -1.40 8.37 -2.76
CA SER A 74 -1.65 9.01 -1.47
C SER A 74 -3.02 8.58 -0.94
N SER A 75 -3.05 8.04 0.26
CA SER A 75 -4.29 7.58 0.90
C SER A 75 -4.28 7.85 2.40
N SER A 76 -5.45 7.83 3.02
CA SER A 76 -5.55 8.00 4.46
C SER A 76 -6.75 7.27 5.04
N PHE A 77 -6.63 6.92 6.32
CA PHE A 77 -7.69 6.27 7.08
C PHE A 77 -7.80 6.89 8.46
N THR A 78 -9.02 7.08 8.92
CA THR A 78 -9.30 7.68 10.23
C THR A 78 -9.99 6.68 11.14
N TYR A 79 -9.52 6.54 12.37
CA TYR A 79 -10.09 5.61 13.36
C TYR A 79 -10.19 6.29 14.73
N LYS A 80 -11.22 5.90 15.50
CA LYS A 80 -11.46 6.39 16.85
C LYS A 80 -10.72 5.52 17.86
N ILE A 81 -10.18 6.16 18.90
CA ILE A 81 -9.64 5.45 20.06
C ILE A 81 -10.76 4.68 20.75
N GLN A 82 -10.47 3.45 21.15
CA GLN A 82 -11.37 2.58 21.90
C GLN A 82 -11.10 2.68 23.39
N ASN A 83 -12.07 2.28 24.21
CA ASN A 83 -11.92 2.27 25.67
C ASN A 83 -10.75 1.37 26.11
N GLN A 84 -10.58 0.21 25.45
CA GLN A 84 -9.43 -0.66 25.67
C GLN A 84 -8.31 -0.33 24.67
N TYR A 85 -7.09 -0.23 25.20
CA TYR A 85 -5.91 0.06 24.39
C TYR A 85 -5.66 -1.02 23.31
N SER A 86 -5.84 -2.30 23.66
CA SER A 86 -5.71 -3.44 22.73
C SER A 86 -6.64 -3.32 21.52
N ASP A 87 -7.86 -2.83 21.72
CA ASP A 87 -8.83 -2.68 20.63
C ASP A 87 -8.48 -1.50 19.73
N THR A 88 -7.87 -0.45 20.30
CA THR A 88 -7.31 0.65 19.51
C THR A 88 -6.18 0.16 18.61
N LEU A 89 -5.29 -0.69 19.11
CA LEU A 89 -4.21 -1.28 18.31
C LEU A 89 -4.73 -2.17 17.17
N LYS A 90 -5.74 -3.01 17.45
CA LYS A 90 -6.39 -3.85 16.42
C LYS A 90 -7.03 -2.99 15.31
N LEU A 91 -7.71 -1.91 15.68
CA LEU A 91 -8.28 -0.98 14.71
C LEU A 91 -7.21 -0.26 13.90
N GLU A 92 -6.11 0.16 14.53
CA GLU A 92 -4.97 0.76 13.85
C GLU A 92 -4.37 -0.20 12.82
N GLU A 93 -4.14 -1.46 13.20
CA GLU A 93 -3.63 -2.49 12.29
C GLU A 93 -4.58 -2.75 11.12
N ARG A 94 -5.89 -2.89 11.39
CA ARG A 94 -6.92 -3.06 10.35
C ARG A 94 -6.93 -1.89 9.37
N SER A 95 -6.84 -0.67 9.89
CA SER A 95 -6.78 0.56 9.09
C SER A 95 -5.56 0.56 8.16
N ILE A 96 -4.40 0.17 8.69
CA ILE A 96 -3.17 0.04 7.90
C ILE A 96 -3.33 -1.02 6.81
N ASN A 97 -3.88 -2.19 7.14
CA ASN A 97 -4.07 -3.27 6.17
C ASN A 97 -5.03 -2.86 5.04
N GLN A 98 -6.10 -2.11 5.35
CA GLN A 98 -7.01 -1.55 4.35
C GLN A 98 -6.31 -0.56 3.40
N LEU A 99 -5.44 0.32 3.93
CA LEU A 99 -4.65 1.22 3.09
C LEU A 99 -3.70 0.44 2.18
N VAL A 100 -2.99 -0.55 2.71
CA VAL A 100 -2.10 -1.43 1.94
C VAL A 100 -2.88 -2.21 0.87
N ASP A 101 -4.08 -2.72 1.19
CA ASP A 101 -4.92 -3.48 0.24
C ASP A 101 -5.36 -2.60 -0.91
N LYS A 102 -5.83 -1.39 -0.61
CA LYS A 102 -6.23 -0.42 -1.61
C LYS A 102 -5.07 -0.07 -2.55
N THR A 103 -3.90 0.25 -2.01
CA THR A 103 -2.72 0.56 -2.84
C THR A 103 -2.27 -0.63 -3.67
N TYR A 104 -2.23 -1.83 -3.09
CA TYR A 104 -1.92 -3.07 -3.82
C TYR A 104 -2.85 -3.28 -5.03
N GLN A 105 -4.16 -3.14 -4.83
CA GLN A 105 -5.15 -3.28 -5.92
C GLN A 105 -4.97 -2.21 -7.00
N GLN A 106 -4.70 -0.96 -6.60
CA GLN A 106 -4.45 0.12 -7.56
C GLN A 106 -3.18 -0.11 -8.40
N ILE A 107 -2.11 -0.63 -7.79
CA ILE A 107 -0.90 -1.02 -8.52
C ILE A 107 -1.21 -2.12 -9.54
N LEU A 108 -1.96 -3.15 -9.14
CA LEU A 108 -2.32 -4.24 -10.06
C LEU A 108 -3.15 -3.76 -11.25
N ILE A 109 -4.13 -2.89 -11.02
CA ILE A 109 -4.96 -2.31 -12.08
C ILE A 109 -4.07 -1.55 -13.06
N LYS A 110 -3.24 -0.62 -12.56
CA LYS A 110 -2.34 0.18 -13.40
C LYS A 110 -1.32 -0.65 -14.15
N LEU A 111 -0.79 -1.69 -13.49
CA LEU A 111 0.12 -2.64 -14.12
C LEU A 111 -0.57 -3.39 -15.27
N SER A 112 -1.82 -3.82 -15.09
CA SER A 112 -2.57 -4.52 -16.13
C SER A 112 -2.88 -3.64 -17.35
N GLU A 113 -3.20 -2.36 -17.12
CA GLU A 113 -3.42 -1.36 -18.18
C GLU A 113 -2.14 -1.12 -19.00
N ASN A 114 -0.99 -1.02 -18.32
CA ASN A 114 0.28 -0.64 -18.96
C ASN A 114 1.02 -1.83 -19.61
N ILE A 115 0.75 -3.07 -19.17
CA ILE A 115 1.34 -4.27 -19.80
C ILE A 115 0.61 -4.64 -21.09
N THR A 116 -0.66 -4.27 -21.28
CA THR A 116 -1.41 -4.58 -22.51
C THR A 116 -1.24 -3.55 -23.62
N THR A 117 -0.70 -2.37 -23.31
CA THR A 117 -0.54 -1.25 -24.25
C THR A 117 0.86 -1.14 -24.87
N LYS A 118 1.80 -2.00 -24.49
CA LYS A 118 3.14 -2.14 -25.09
C LYS A 118 3.37 -3.59 -25.49
#